data_AF-A0A969UL08-F1
#
_entry.id   AF-A0A969UL08-F1
#
_cell.length_a   1.000
_cell.length_b   1.000
_cell.length_c   1.000
_cell.angle_alpha   90.00
_cell.angle_beta   90.00
_cell.angle_gamma   90.00
#
_symmetry.space_group_name_H-M   'P 1'
#
loop_
_entity.id
_entity.type
_entity.pdbx_description
1 polymer ?
#
loop_
_entity_poly.entity_id
_entity_poly.type
_entity_poly.pdbx_seq_one_letter_code
_entity_poly.pdbx_strand_id
1 'polypeptide(L)'
;MALTELSILELINLQKAETLVEEESSVLEGPTPDRPLPSVTPNSRWSFWGVFGSTFVTIFLAELGDKTQLATLLMSAESHAPWVVFTGAASALVATSLIGVLVGRWLHTRLSPKTLERATGTLLLVISALLLLDVIRL
;
A
#
# COMPACT_ATOMS: atom_id res chain seq x y z
N MET A 1 51.67 9.69 17.28
CA MET A 1 50.33 9.08 17.25
C MET A 1 49.25 10.13 17.02
N ALA A 2 49.15 11.19 17.82
CA ALA A 2 48.19 12.30 17.58
C ALA A 2 48.42 13.09 16.26
N LEU A 3 49.68 13.24 15.81
CA LEU A 3 50.00 13.95 14.55
C LEU A 3 49.56 13.20 13.29
N THR A 4 49.31 11.88 13.37
CA THR A 4 48.85 11.07 12.23
C THR A 4 47.34 11.21 12.02
N GLU A 5 46.58 11.25 13.12
CA GLU A 5 45.13 11.46 13.10
C GLU A 5 44.75 12.85 12.56
N LEU A 6 45.50 13.89 12.93
CA LEU A 6 45.28 15.26 12.43
C LEU A 6 45.49 15.37 10.91
N SER A 7 46.47 14.65 10.34
CA SER A 7 46.71 14.64 8.90
C SER A 7 45.63 13.88 8.14
N ILE A 8 45.10 12.79 8.70
CA ILE A 8 43.99 12.04 8.08
C ILE A 8 42.70 12.87 8.08
N LEU A 9 42.39 13.56 9.18
CA LEU A 9 41.19 14.41 9.25
C LEU A 9 41.25 15.62 8.32
N GLU A 10 42.44 16.20 8.12
CA GLU A 10 42.64 17.30 7.16
C GLU A 10 42.40 16.82 5.71
N LEU A 11 42.89 15.64 5.33
CA LEU A 11 42.64 15.08 4.01
C LEU A 11 41.15 14.73 3.79
N ILE A 12 40.46 14.21 4.80
CA ILE A 12 39.01 13.96 4.72
C ILE A 12 38.24 15.25 4.51
N ASN A 13 38.63 16.33 5.18
CA ASN A 13 37.92 17.61 5.07
C ASN A 13 38.15 18.29 3.72
N LEU A 14 39.36 18.19 3.16
CA LEU A 14 39.70 18.70 1.83
C LEU A 14 38.99 17.91 0.72
N GLN A 15 38.92 16.59 0.83
CA GLN A 15 38.23 15.74 -0.14
C GLN A 15 36.71 15.99 -0.11
N LYS A 16 36.16 16.29 1.07
CA LYS A 16 34.77 16.73 1.21
C LYS A 16 34.55 18.12 0.60
N ALA A 17 35.54 19.01 0.65
CA ALA A 17 35.44 20.33 0.01
C ALA A 17 35.47 20.23 -1.53
N GLU A 18 36.30 19.36 -2.11
CA GLU A 18 36.37 19.16 -3.57
C GLU A 18 35.07 18.58 -4.14
N THR A 19 34.47 17.60 -3.45
CA THR A 19 33.20 16.99 -3.87
C THR A 19 32.02 17.98 -3.83
N LEU A 20 31.99 18.91 -2.88
CA LEU A 20 30.97 19.96 -2.82
C LEU A 20 31.11 20.97 -3.97
N VAL A 21 32.35 21.28 -4.37
CA VAL A 21 32.62 22.17 -5.53
C VAL A 21 32.23 21.48 -6.85
N GLU A 22 32.43 20.17 -6.96
CA GLU A 22 32.04 19.39 -8.13
C GLU A 22 30.50 19.24 -8.23
N GLU A 23 29.81 19.08 -7.10
CA GLU A 23 28.35 19.05 -7.06
C GLU A 23 27.74 20.41 -7.42
N GLU A 24 28.27 21.52 -6.89
CA GLU A 24 27.79 22.88 -7.18
C GLU A 24 28.05 23.28 -8.64
N SER A 25 29.23 22.94 -9.20
CA SER A 25 29.53 23.23 -10.62
C SER A 25 28.68 22.41 -11.58
N SER A 26 28.31 21.16 -11.23
CA SER A 26 27.41 20.33 -12.04
C SER A 26 25.95 20.84 -12.06
N VAL A 27 25.54 21.61 -11.04
CA VAL A 27 24.20 22.20 -10.92
C VAL A 27 24.13 23.58 -11.58
N LEU A 28 25.24 24.33 -11.61
CA LEU A 28 25.34 25.64 -12.29
C LEU A 28 25.49 25.52 -13.82
N GLU A 29 25.90 24.36 -14.32
CA GLU A 29 25.74 24.00 -15.72
C GLU A 29 24.26 23.69 -15.99
N GLY A 30 23.49 24.70 -16.39
CA GLY A 30 22.10 24.53 -16.83
C GLY A 30 21.98 23.44 -17.91
N PRO A 31 20.79 22.84 -18.12
CA PRO A 31 20.62 21.68 -18.98
C PRO A 31 21.15 21.97 -20.39
N THR A 32 22.32 21.40 -20.68
CA THR A 32 22.94 21.45 -22.01
C THR A 32 22.06 20.62 -22.96
N PRO A 33 21.58 21.17 -24.08
CA PRO A 33 20.66 20.47 -24.99
C PRO A 33 21.19 19.15 -25.56
N ASP A 34 22.50 18.92 -25.40
CA ASP A 34 23.25 17.85 -26.05
C ASP A 34 23.53 16.67 -25.10
N ARG A 35 23.27 16.80 -23.79
CA ARG A 35 23.36 15.68 -22.85
C ARG A 35 22.10 14.82 -23.01
N PRO A 36 22.24 13.53 -23.39
CA PRO A 36 21.09 12.63 -23.44
C PRO A 36 20.40 12.64 -22.08
N LEU A 37 19.11 12.97 -22.07
CA LEU A 37 18.33 12.94 -20.85
C LEU A 37 18.48 11.55 -20.21
N PRO A 38 18.72 11.47 -18.88
CA PRO A 38 18.74 10.19 -18.20
C PRO A 38 17.44 9.45 -18.54
N SER A 39 17.57 8.32 -19.23
CA SER A 39 16.42 7.49 -19.59
C SER A 39 15.94 6.83 -18.31
N VAL A 40 14.93 7.43 -17.68
CA VAL A 40 14.18 6.79 -16.61
C VAL A 40 13.44 5.63 -17.25
N THR A 41 14.10 4.48 -17.40
CA THR A 41 13.44 3.23 -17.72
C THR A 41 12.76 2.78 -16.44
N PRO A 42 11.41 2.83 -16.31
CA PRO A 42 10.75 2.32 -15.14
C PRO A 42 11.05 0.83 -15.02
N ASN A 43 11.91 0.45 -14.06
CA ASN A 43 12.32 -0.93 -13.82
C ASN A 43 11.22 -1.68 -13.04
N SER A 44 10.01 -1.76 -13.62
CA SER A 44 8.88 -2.46 -13.02
C SER A 44 9.05 -3.99 -13.11
N ARG A 45 10.03 -4.54 -12.38
CA ARG A 45 10.20 -5.98 -12.12
C ARG A 45 9.33 -6.44 -10.94
N TRP A 46 8.16 -5.83 -10.75
CA TRP A 46 7.21 -6.32 -9.76
C TRP A 46 6.79 -7.72 -10.19
N SER A 47 7.34 -8.74 -9.52
CA SER A 47 6.94 -10.11 -9.72
C SER A 47 5.45 -10.20 -9.44
N PHE A 48 4.67 -10.68 -10.40
CA PHE A 48 3.23 -10.94 -10.22
C PHE A 48 2.98 -11.71 -8.90
N TRP A 49 3.84 -12.69 -8.61
CA TRP A 49 3.82 -13.47 -7.38
C TRP A 49 4.12 -12.64 -6.12
N GLY A 50 4.97 -11.62 -6.24
CA GLY A 50 5.26 -10.67 -5.17
C GLY A 50 4.05 -9.78 -4.88
N VAL A 51 3.39 -9.25 -5.91
CA VAL A 51 2.19 -8.41 -5.76
C VAL A 51 1.00 -9.24 -5.25
N PHE A 52 0.83 -10.45 -5.77
CA PHE A 52 -0.19 -11.38 -5.29
C PHE A 52 0.06 -11.76 -3.84
N GLY A 53 1.28 -12.15 -3.49
CA GLY A 53 1.65 -12.55 -2.13
C GLY A 53 1.49 -11.42 -1.12
N SER A 54 1.94 -10.20 -1.44
CA SER A 54 1.78 -9.06 -0.54
C SER A 54 0.31 -8.71 -0.33
N THR A 55 -0.47 -8.63 -1.41
CA THR A 55 -1.90 -8.32 -1.34
C THR A 55 -2.67 -9.40 -0.57
N PHE A 56 -2.38 -10.68 -0.84
CA PHE A 56 -2.98 -11.80 -0.12
C PHE A 56 -2.68 -11.73 1.37
N VAL A 57 -1.40 -11.57 1.76
CA VAL A 57 -1.02 -11.50 3.18
C VAL A 57 -1.66 -10.29 3.86
N THR A 58 -1.64 -9.11 3.24
CA THR A 58 -2.24 -7.91 3.82
C THR A 58 -3.75 -8.08 4.05
N ILE A 59 -4.49 -8.58 3.05
CA ILE A 59 -5.94 -8.79 3.18
C ILE A 59 -6.22 -9.93 4.18
N PHE A 60 -5.47 -11.02 4.10
CA PHE A 60 -5.64 -12.17 5.01
C PHE A 60 -5.42 -11.77 6.47
N LEU A 61 -4.39 -10.98 6.78
CA LEU A 61 -4.16 -10.46 8.13
C LEU A 61 -5.24 -9.47 8.56
N ALA A 62 -5.72 -8.62 7.63
CA ALA A 62 -6.79 -7.67 7.93
C ALA A 62 -8.14 -8.35 8.21
N GLU A 63 -8.41 -9.50 7.59
CA GLU A 63 -9.66 -10.24 7.75
C GLU A 63 -9.57 -11.43 8.72
N LEU A 64 -8.37 -11.79 9.20
CA LEU A 64 -8.16 -12.89 10.13
C LEU A 64 -8.95 -12.69 11.43
N GLY A 65 -9.90 -13.59 11.70
CA GLY A 65 -10.75 -13.51 12.89
C GLY A 65 -11.98 -12.61 12.74
N ASP A 66 -12.35 -12.22 11.51
CA ASP A 66 -13.63 -11.55 11.28
C ASP A 66 -14.82 -12.44 11.68
N LYS A 67 -15.91 -11.81 12.08
CA LYS A 67 -17.17 -12.47 12.46
C LYS A 67 -17.69 -13.38 11.35
N THR A 68 -17.43 -13.04 10.09
CA THR A 68 -17.80 -13.87 8.93
C THR A 68 -17.05 -15.20 8.91
N GLN A 69 -15.78 -15.23 9.35
CA GLN A 69 -15.00 -16.47 9.45
C GLN A 69 -15.53 -17.38 10.56
N LEU A 70 -15.88 -16.82 11.72
CA LEU A 70 -16.52 -17.57 12.81
C LEU A 70 -17.90 -18.10 12.41
N ALA A 71 -18.72 -17.30 11.73
CA ALA A 71 -20.01 -17.74 11.21
C ALA A 71 -19.86 -18.90 10.20
N THR A 72 -18.89 -18.82 9.31
CA THR A 72 -18.59 -19.89 8.34
C THR A 72 -18.10 -21.16 9.04
N LEU A 73 -17.26 -21.02 10.07
CA LEU A 73 -16.75 -22.14 10.85
C LEU A 73 -17.86 -22.83 11.66
N LEU A 74 -18.75 -22.06 12.30
CA LEU A 74 -19.92 -22.59 13.01
C LEU A 74 -20.89 -23.30 12.05
N MET A 75 -21.18 -22.69 10.92
CA MET A 75 -22.03 -23.27 9.88
C MET A 75 -21.41 -24.54 9.28
N SER A 76 -20.07 -24.61 9.17
CA SER A 76 -19.36 -25.82 8.77
C SER A 76 -19.33 -26.89 9.86
N ALA A 77 -19.34 -26.50 11.14
CA ALA A 77 -19.37 -27.42 12.28
C ALA A 77 -20.75 -28.05 12.48
N GLU A 78 -21.84 -27.32 12.20
CA GLU A 78 -23.20 -27.87 12.22
C GLU A 78 -23.56 -28.64 10.94
N SER A 79 -22.86 -28.40 9.83
CA SER A 79 -23.14 -29.07 8.56
C SER A 79 -22.53 -30.47 8.50
N HIS A 80 -23.35 -31.47 8.16
CA HIS A 80 -22.89 -32.82 7.81
C HIS A 80 -22.03 -32.87 6.52
N ALA A 81 -21.89 -31.74 5.80
CA ALA A 81 -21.12 -31.62 4.56
C ALA A 81 -20.24 -30.35 4.56
N PRO A 82 -19.06 -30.37 5.23
CA PRO A 82 -18.20 -29.19 5.38
C PRO A 82 -17.67 -28.62 4.05
N TRP A 83 -17.46 -29.49 3.04
CA TRP A 83 -17.02 -29.08 1.70
C TRP A 83 -18.05 -28.21 0.96
N VAL A 84 -19.34 -28.43 1.21
CA VAL A 84 -20.42 -27.63 0.60
C VAL A 84 -20.45 -26.23 1.21
N VAL A 85 -20.26 -26.13 2.52
CA VAL A 85 -20.17 -24.84 3.22
C VAL A 85 -18.95 -24.06 2.75
N PHE A 86 -17.79 -24.73 2.63
CA PHE A 86 -16.56 -24.11 2.13
C PHE A 86 -16.73 -23.55 0.72
N THR A 87 -17.23 -24.35 -0.21
CA THR A 87 -17.43 -23.92 -1.61
C THR A 87 -18.48 -22.82 -1.74
N GLY A 88 -19.56 -22.90 -0.94
CA GLY A 88 -20.56 -21.84 -0.82
C GLY A 88 -19.95 -20.52 -0.36
N ALA A 89 -19.27 -20.51 0.79
CA ALA A 89 -18.64 -19.31 1.34
C ALA A 89 -17.55 -18.74 0.42
N ALA A 90 -16.69 -19.60 -0.15
CA ALA A 90 -15.66 -19.18 -1.09
C ALA A 90 -16.25 -18.54 -2.36
N SER A 91 -17.30 -19.14 -2.93
CA SER A 91 -17.98 -18.58 -4.10
C SER A 91 -18.67 -17.25 -3.79
N ALA A 92 -19.29 -17.12 -2.61
CA ALA A 92 -19.91 -15.89 -2.15
C ALA A 92 -18.90 -14.76 -1.97
N LEU A 93 -17.72 -15.07 -1.41
CA LEU A 93 -16.62 -14.13 -1.27
C LEU A 93 -16.14 -13.63 -2.64
N VAL A 94 -15.83 -14.56 -3.55
CA VAL A 94 -15.38 -14.21 -4.92
C VAL A 94 -16.42 -13.37 -5.65
N ALA A 95 -17.70 -13.75 -5.58
CA ALA A 95 -18.79 -13.01 -6.21
C ALA A 95 -18.94 -11.60 -5.65
N THR A 96 -18.89 -11.46 -4.31
CA THR A 96 -19.01 -10.17 -3.65
C THR A 96 -17.82 -9.26 -3.96
N SER A 97 -16.59 -9.79 -3.94
CA SER A 97 -15.40 -9.03 -4.35
C SER A 97 -15.47 -8.61 -5.81
N LEU A 98 -15.94 -9.47 -6.71
CA LEU A 98 -16.08 -9.15 -8.13
C LEU A 98 -17.08 -8.00 -8.35
N ILE A 99 -18.23 -8.05 -7.68
CA ILE A 99 -19.23 -6.98 -7.72
C ILE A 99 -18.63 -5.69 -7.16
N GLY A 100 -17.94 -5.74 -6.02
CA GLY A 100 -17.28 -4.59 -5.41
C GLY A 100 -16.26 -3.93 -6.33
N VAL A 101 -15.42 -4.73 -7.00
CA VAL A 101 -14.44 -4.22 -7.98
C VAL A 101 -15.14 -3.60 -9.19
N LEU A 102 -16.19 -4.23 -9.72
CA LEU A 102 -16.91 -3.72 -10.89
C LEU A 102 -17.60 -2.38 -10.58
N VAL A 103 -18.29 -2.31 -9.44
CA VAL A 103 -18.93 -1.08 -8.95
C VAL A 103 -17.89 -0.01 -8.65
N GLY A 104 -16.79 -0.35 -7.98
CA GLY A 104 -15.70 0.57 -7.68
C GLY A 104 -15.07 1.15 -8.95
N ARG A 105 -14.79 0.30 -9.95
CA ARG A 105 -14.29 0.75 -11.26
C ARG A 105 -15.27 1.69 -11.95
N TRP A 106 -16.56 1.35 -11.96
CA TRP A 106 -17.59 2.21 -12.54
C TRP A 106 -17.68 3.56 -11.82
N LEU A 107 -17.63 3.56 -10.49
CA LEU A 107 -17.68 4.77 -9.67
C LEU A 107 -16.46 5.68 -9.91
N HIS A 108 -15.27 5.10 -10.04
CA HIS A 108 -14.04 5.82 -10.39
C HIS A 108 -14.12 6.53 -11.75
N THR A 109 -14.90 6.02 -12.71
CA THR A 109 -15.07 6.70 -14.01
C THR A 109 -16.01 7.89 -13.96
N ARG A 110 -16.88 7.97 -12.95
CA ARG A 110 -17.93 9.00 -12.83
C ARG A 110 -17.62 10.08 -11.79
N LEU A 111 -16.84 9.76 -10.77
CA LEU A 111 -16.57 10.66 -9.63
C LEU A 111 -15.10 11.07 -9.56
N SER A 112 -14.87 12.34 -9.17
CA SER A 112 -13.52 12.82 -8.90
C SER A 112 -12.92 12.11 -7.68
N PRO A 113 -11.60 11.83 -7.65
CA PRO A 113 -10.95 11.18 -6.52
C PRO A 113 -11.20 11.88 -5.18
N LYS A 114 -11.23 13.22 -5.18
CA LYS A 114 -11.50 14.04 -3.98
C LYS A 114 -12.90 13.83 -3.43
N THR A 115 -13.89 13.61 -4.30
CA THR A 115 -15.28 13.33 -3.90
C THR A 115 -15.35 11.96 -3.23
N LEU A 116 -14.69 10.97 -3.81
CA LEU A 116 -14.71 9.59 -3.31
C LEU A 116 -14.02 9.49 -1.94
N GLU A 117 -12.87 10.15 -1.77
CA GLU A 117 -12.14 10.19 -0.50
C GLU A 117 -12.99 10.81 0.62
N ARG A 118 -13.59 11.99 0.36
CA ARG A 118 -14.46 12.66 1.33
C ARG A 118 -15.71 11.82 1.64
N ALA A 119 -16.35 11.25 0.62
CA ALA A 119 -17.54 10.44 0.81
C ALA A 119 -17.27 9.19 1.66
N THR A 120 -16.23 8.43 1.34
CA THR A 120 -15.84 7.24 2.11
C THR A 120 -15.45 7.61 3.53
N GLY A 121 -14.66 8.67 3.72
CA GLY A 121 -14.27 9.14 5.05
C GLY A 121 -15.47 9.58 5.90
N THR A 122 -16.38 10.38 5.35
CA THR A 122 -17.60 10.81 6.05
C THR A 122 -18.52 9.63 6.36
N LEU A 123 -18.71 8.72 5.40
CA LEU A 123 -19.53 7.53 5.60
C LEU A 123 -18.97 6.65 6.74
N LEU A 124 -17.64 6.43 6.75
CA LEU A 124 -16.98 5.64 7.78
C LEU A 124 -17.13 6.28 9.16
N LEU A 125 -16.99 7.62 9.25
CA LEU A 125 -17.12 8.37 10.49
C LEU A 125 -18.56 8.29 11.02
N VAL A 126 -19.55 8.43 10.14
CA VAL A 126 -20.98 8.29 10.50
C VAL A 126 -21.27 6.89 11.03
N ILE A 127 -20.86 5.84 10.31
CA ILE A 127 -21.05 4.44 10.76
C ILE A 127 -20.37 4.20 12.11
N SER A 128 -19.13 4.67 12.28
CA SER A 128 -18.39 4.57 13.53
C SER A 128 -19.12 5.25 14.70
N ALA A 129 -19.62 6.47 14.49
CA ALA A 129 -20.37 7.20 15.50
C ALA A 129 -21.70 6.51 15.85
N LEU A 130 -22.42 5.97 14.85
CA LEU A 130 -23.65 5.21 15.08
C LEU A 130 -23.39 3.96 15.92
N LEU A 131 -22.39 3.15 15.55
CA LEU A 131 -22.01 1.96 16.31
C LEU A 131 -21.57 2.30 17.74
N LEU A 132 -20.85 3.41 17.93
CA LEU A 132 -20.44 3.87 19.25
C LEU A 132 -21.65 4.25 20.12
N LEU A 133 -22.61 4.97 19.56
CA LEU A 133 -23.85 5.33 20.25
C LEU A 133 -24.69 4.11 20.61
N ASP A 134 -24.80 3.15 19.69
CA ASP A 134 -25.52 1.89 19.93
C ASP A 134 -24.88 1.10 21.08
N VAL A 135 -23.55 1.05 21.14
CA VAL A 135 -22.81 0.41 22.25
C VAL A 135 -23.00 1.14 23.58
N ILE A 136 -23.03 2.47 23.58
CA ILE A 136 -23.20 3.27 24.82
C ILE A 136 -24.64 3.19 25.36
N ARG A 137 -25.62 2.95 24.48
CA ARG A 137 -27.04 2.81 24.86
C ARG A 137 -27.44 1.38 25.25
N LEU A 138 -26.57 0.40 25.04
CA LEU A 138 -26.75 -1.00 25.46
C LEU A 138 -26.37 -1.17 26.94
#